data_AF-A0A0B7FJM2-F1
#
_entry.id   AF-A0A0B7FJM2-F1
#
_cell.length_a   1.000
_cell.length_b   1.000
_cell.length_c   1.000
_cell.angle_alpha   90.00
_cell.angle_beta   90.00
_cell.angle_gamma   90.00
#
_symmetry.space_group_name_H-M   'P 1'
#
loop_
_entity.id
_entity.type
_entity.pdbx_description
1 polymer ?
#
loop_
_entity_poly.entity_id
_entity_poly.type
_entity_poly.pdbx_seq_one_letter_code
_entity_poly.pdbx_strand_id
1 'polypeptide(L)'
;MSTNIMGMKGSFMLADPQGTPSWYKCSLTNALRTVAQKSKSVLPPDVYATIEEAAGRTYIHESYINDAYIANPGQPIHPDLSFVHAGYKASLGNLLSVVGQPGFEGSSRGKICYAINQCLQDILTLVRSKGNDVGRLFKDPEMSRLLANLASVL
;
A
#
# COMPACT_ATOMS: atom_id res chain seq x y z
N MET A 1 -17.20 42.25 30.16
CA MET A 1 -17.72 41.06 29.46
C MET A 1 -16.57 40.42 28.73
N SER A 2 -16.08 39.30 29.25
CA SER A 2 -14.97 38.54 28.69
C SER A 2 -15.48 37.56 27.66
N THR A 3 -14.80 37.47 26.52
CA THR A 3 -14.98 36.34 25.59
C THR A 3 -13.60 35.76 25.29
N ASN A 4 -13.40 34.54 25.79
CA ASN A 4 -12.20 33.73 25.65
C ASN A 4 -11.96 33.34 24.18
N ILE A 5 -10.72 33.48 23.72
CA ILE A 5 -10.22 32.85 22.51
C ILE A 5 -9.79 31.42 22.90
N MET A 6 -10.59 30.42 22.51
CA MET A 6 -10.28 29.00 22.73
C MET A 6 -9.68 28.42 21.45
N GLY A 7 -8.55 27.73 21.63
CA GLY A 7 -7.62 27.36 20.58
C GLY A 7 -8.18 26.37 19.53
N MET A 8 -7.86 26.65 18.27
CA MET A 8 -7.90 25.67 17.19
C MET A 8 -6.74 24.67 17.37
N LYS A 9 -6.99 23.58 18.09
CA LYS A 9 -6.31 22.30 17.82
C LYS A 9 -7.16 21.54 16.82
N GLY A 10 -6.95 21.81 15.53
CA GLY A 10 -7.49 21.00 14.44
C GLY A 10 -6.84 19.62 14.46
N SER A 11 -7.43 18.70 15.21
CA SER A 11 -7.16 17.28 15.05
C SER A 11 -7.69 16.88 13.67
N PHE A 12 -6.79 16.46 12.78
CA PHE A 12 -7.13 15.74 11.55
C PHE A 12 -7.80 14.42 11.94
N MET A 13 -9.07 14.47 12.31
CA MET A 13 -9.91 13.28 12.38
C MET A 13 -10.32 12.96 10.94
N LEU A 14 -9.63 11.98 10.35
CA LEU A 14 -10.12 11.23 9.21
C LEU A 14 -11.47 10.62 9.62
N ALA A 15 -12.57 11.28 9.27
CA ALA A 15 -13.90 10.70 9.39
C ALA A 15 -13.94 9.42 8.54
N ASP A 16 -14.41 8.32 9.13
CA ASP A 16 -14.63 7.05 8.43
C ASP A 16 -15.64 7.27 7.31
N PRO A 17 -15.30 7.08 6.03
CA PRO A 17 -16.27 7.10 4.96
C PRO A 17 -17.19 5.88 5.11
N GLN A 18 -18.48 6.07 4.88
CA GLN A 18 -19.48 5.01 4.81
C GLN A 18 -18.98 3.80 4.01
N GLY A 19 -18.78 2.67 4.69
CA GLY A 19 -18.42 1.39 4.07
C GLY A 19 -17.01 1.36 3.50
N THR A 20 -16.20 0.39 3.94
CA THR A 20 -14.92 0.10 3.31
C THR A 20 -15.12 -0.14 1.80
N PRO A 21 -14.44 0.61 0.90
CA PRO A 21 -14.61 0.44 -0.53
C PRO A 21 -14.38 -1.01 -0.96
N SER A 22 -15.13 -1.50 -1.94
CA SER A 22 -15.04 -2.91 -2.37
C SER A 22 -13.64 -3.31 -2.84
N TRP A 23 -12.91 -2.38 -3.49
CA TRP A 23 -11.53 -2.58 -3.92
C TRP A 23 -10.54 -2.66 -2.74
N TYR A 24 -10.84 -2.02 -1.61
CA TYR A 24 -9.92 -1.88 -0.47
C TYR A 24 -9.57 -3.23 0.16
N LYS A 25 -10.51 -4.17 0.24
CA LYS A 25 -10.26 -5.50 0.84
C LYS A 25 -9.16 -6.26 0.11
N CYS A 26 -9.10 -6.11 -1.22
CA CYS A 26 -8.13 -6.75 -2.11
C CYS A 26 -7.07 -5.77 -2.60
N SER A 27 -6.67 -4.83 -1.72
CA SER A 27 -5.71 -3.78 -2.05
C SER A 27 -4.37 -3.94 -1.32
N LEU A 28 -3.31 -3.42 -1.93
CA LEU A 28 -1.98 -3.40 -1.35
C LEU A 28 -1.92 -2.50 -0.12
N THR A 29 -2.66 -1.40 -0.10
CA THR A 29 -2.80 -0.60 1.13
C THR A 29 -3.29 -1.44 2.30
N ASN A 30 -4.33 -2.24 2.11
CA ASN A 30 -4.88 -3.05 3.19
C ASN A 30 -3.88 -4.12 3.67
N ALA A 31 -3.18 -4.77 2.74
CA ALA A 31 -2.13 -5.73 3.08
C ALA A 31 -0.98 -5.07 3.87
N LEU A 32 -0.48 -3.91 3.41
CA LEU A 32 0.58 -3.17 4.11
C LEU A 32 0.15 -2.71 5.51
N ARG A 33 -1.09 -2.21 5.67
CA ARG A 33 -1.62 -1.86 7.00
C ARG A 33 -1.71 -3.07 7.91
N THR A 34 -2.10 -4.22 7.38
CA THR A 34 -2.14 -5.48 8.14
C THR A 34 -0.74 -5.88 8.60
N VAL A 35 0.28 -5.78 7.73
CA VAL A 35 1.68 -6.03 8.11
C VAL A 35 2.11 -5.05 9.20
N ALA A 36 1.88 -3.75 9.04
CA ALA A 36 2.25 -2.74 10.03
C ALA A 36 1.62 -3.01 11.41
N GLN A 37 0.33 -3.35 11.43
CA GLN A 37 -0.38 -3.70 12.67
C GLN A 37 0.23 -4.91 13.37
N LYS A 38 0.52 -5.99 12.63
CA LYS A 38 1.15 -7.20 13.16
C LYS A 38 2.62 -6.97 13.55
N SER A 39 3.30 -6.06 12.87
CA SER A 39 4.74 -5.86 13.02
C SER A 39 5.13 -4.88 14.12
N LYS A 40 4.18 -4.13 14.69
CA LYS A 40 4.46 -3.01 15.59
C LYS A 40 5.36 -3.37 16.79
N SER A 41 5.30 -4.60 17.27
CA SER A 41 6.13 -5.11 18.38
C SER A 41 7.29 -5.99 17.94
N VAL A 42 7.42 -6.31 16.64
CA VAL A 42 8.37 -7.29 16.10
C VAL A 42 9.41 -6.63 15.22
N LEU A 43 9.00 -5.65 14.42
CA LEU A 43 9.88 -4.93 13.51
C LEU A 43 10.44 -3.66 14.15
N PRO A 44 11.68 -3.29 13.81
CA PRO A 44 12.26 -2.03 14.23
C PRO A 44 11.43 -0.80 13.79
N PRO A 45 11.44 0.30 14.58
CA PRO A 45 10.58 1.45 14.33
C PRO A 45 10.74 2.09 12.95
N ASP A 46 11.96 2.07 12.41
CA ASP A 46 12.29 2.55 11.07
C ASP A 46 11.57 1.77 9.98
N VAL A 47 11.56 0.43 10.08
CA VAL A 47 10.87 -0.46 9.12
C VAL A 47 9.36 -0.32 9.25
N TYR A 48 8.84 -0.29 10.48
CA TYR A 48 7.41 -0.07 10.74
C TYR A 48 6.92 1.25 10.13
N ALA A 49 7.63 2.35 10.38
CA ALA A 49 7.26 3.66 9.86
C ALA A 49 7.26 3.71 8.33
N THR A 50 8.21 3.01 7.68
CA THR A 50 8.22 2.93 6.21
C THR A 50 7.08 2.08 5.64
N ILE A 51 6.63 1.05 6.35
CA ILE A 51 5.44 0.29 5.95
C ILE A 51 4.18 1.15 6.05
N GLU A 52 4.00 1.91 7.14
CA GLU A 52 2.86 2.83 7.30
C GLU A 52 2.86 3.92 6.23
N GLU A 53 4.01 4.53 5.97
CA GLU A 53 4.18 5.53 4.90
C GLU A 53 3.79 4.94 3.54
N ALA A 54 4.34 3.77 3.20
CA ALA A 54 4.05 3.09 1.94
C ALA A 54 2.56 2.75 1.80
N ALA A 55 1.90 2.33 2.88
CA ALA A 55 0.47 2.07 2.89
C ALA A 55 -0.35 3.33 2.57
N GLY A 56 0.04 4.48 3.14
CA GLY A 56 -0.60 5.78 2.89
C GLY A 56 -0.42 6.26 1.45
N ARG A 57 0.80 6.19 0.91
CA ARG A 57 1.07 6.55 -0.50
C ARG A 57 0.33 5.65 -1.48
N THR A 58 0.35 4.34 -1.21
CA THR A 58 -0.38 3.35 -2.01
C THR A 58 -1.88 3.63 -2.00
N TYR A 59 -2.44 4.08 -0.86
CA TYR A 59 -3.88 4.37 -0.76
C TYR A 59 -4.29 5.50 -1.69
N ILE A 60 -3.48 6.55 -1.77
CA ILE A 60 -3.71 7.69 -2.66
C ILE A 60 -3.72 7.21 -4.12
N HIS A 61 -2.75 6.39 -4.51
CA HIS A 61 -2.66 5.86 -5.86
C HIS A 61 -3.80 4.89 -6.20
N GLU A 62 -4.10 3.93 -5.31
CA GLU A 62 -5.20 2.97 -5.46
C GLU A 62 -6.56 3.66 -5.56
N SER A 63 -6.79 4.68 -4.73
CA SER A 63 -8.01 5.49 -4.78
C SER A 63 -8.12 6.22 -6.12
N TYR A 64 -7.05 6.87 -6.58
CA TYR A 64 -7.02 7.56 -7.86
C TYR A 64 -7.35 6.63 -9.04
N ILE A 65 -6.67 5.49 -9.15
CA ILE A 65 -6.91 4.56 -10.28
C ILE A 65 -8.32 3.95 -10.21
N ASN A 66 -8.85 3.71 -9.02
CA ASN A 66 -10.21 3.23 -8.84
C ASN A 66 -11.24 4.30 -9.26
N ASP A 67 -11.07 5.54 -8.83
CA ASP A 67 -11.98 6.64 -9.16
C ASP A 67 -11.97 6.92 -10.67
N ALA A 68 -10.79 6.88 -11.30
CA ALA A 68 -10.66 6.99 -12.75
C ALA A 68 -11.36 5.85 -13.50
N TYR A 69 -11.25 4.61 -13.00
CA TYR A 69 -11.93 3.45 -13.56
C TYR A 69 -13.46 3.55 -13.41
N ILE A 70 -13.97 3.99 -12.26
CA ILE A 70 -15.41 4.17 -12.02
C ILE A 70 -15.98 5.26 -12.93
N ALA A 71 -15.25 6.36 -13.12
CA ALA A 71 -15.69 7.45 -13.99
C ALA A 71 -15.73 7.06 -15.47
N ASN A 72 -14.80 6.21 -15.93
CA ASN A 72 -14.66 5.83 -17.33
C ASN A 72 -14.36 4.32 -17.49
N PRO A 73 -15.35 3.44 -17.23
CA PRO A 73 -15.13 2.00 -17.29
C PRO A 73 -14.78 1.56 -18.71
N GLY A 74 -13.73 0.75 -18.84
CA GLY A 74 -13.27 0.20 -20.13
C GLY A 74 -12.37 1.15 -20.95
N GLN A 75 -12.11 2.36 -20.46
CA GLN A 75 -11.11 3.26 -21.04
C GLN A 75 -9.77 3.12 -20.30
N PRO A 76 -8.63 3.34 -20.99
CA PRO A 76 -7.34 3.47 -20.32
C PRO A 76 -7.40 4.61 -19.29
N ILE A 77 -6.89 4.36 -18.09
CA ILE A 77 -6.81 5.38 -17.02
C ILE A 77 -5.82 6.50 -17.39
N HIS A 78 -4.78 6.15 -18.15
CA HIS A 78 -3.73 7.06 -18.54
C HIS A 78 -3.15 6.62 -19.91
N PRO A 79 -2.67 7.53 -20.77
CA PRO A 79 -2.05 7.17 -22.05
C PRO A 79 -0.76 6.36 -21.90
N ASP A 80 -0.01 6.59 -20.83
CA ASP A 80 1.13 5.75 -20.46
C ASP A 80 0.66 4.45 -19.77
N LEU A 81 0.88 3.32 -20.45
CA LEU A 81 0.57 1.97 -19.98
C LEU A 81 1.36 1.59 -18.71
N SER A 82 2.47 2.26 -18.44
CA SER A 82 3.25 2.03 -17.23
C SER A 82 2.74 2.80 -16.01
N PHE A 83 1.79 3.74 -16.18
CA PHE A 83 1.33 4.67 -15.16
C PHE A 83 0.95 3.97 -13.84
N VAL A 84 0.13 2.92 -13.92
CA VAL A 84 -0.33 2.19 -12.73
C VAL A 84 0.86 1.56 -12.00
N HIS A 85 1.70 0.82 -12.72
CA HIS A 85 2.91 0.21 -12.15
C HIS A 85 3.90 1.24 -11.60
N ALA A 86 4.10 2.35 -12.31
CA ALA A 86 4.99 3.43 -11.88
C ALA A 86 4.51 4.08 -10.58
N GLY A 87 3.21 4.30 -10.42
CA GLY A 87 2.63 4.84 -9.18
C GLY A 87 2.77 3.90 -7.99
N TYR A 88 2.60 2.58 -8.20
CA TYR A 88 2.90 1.59 -7.15
C TYR A 88 4.39 1.58 -6.79
N LYS A 89 5.28 1.54 -7.79
CA LYS A 89 6.73 1.54 -7.56
C LYS A 89 7.18 2.80 -6.81
N ALA A 90 6.63 3.96 -7.14
CA ALA A 90 6.90 5.22 -6.45
C ALA A 90 6.37 5.22 -5.01
N SER A 91 5.17 4.66 -4.79
CA SER A 91 4.57 4.55 -3.46
C SER A 91 5.37 3.64 -2.52
N LEU A 92 5.99 2.60 -3.07
CA LEU A 92 6.78 1.61 -2.33
C LEU A 92 8.27 1.96 -2.20
N GLY A 93 8.74 3.03 -2.86
CA GLY A 93 10.18 3.28 -3.04
C GLY A 93 11.01 3.28 -1.75
N ASN A 94 10.54 3.99 -0.72
CA ASN A 94 11.23 4.04 0.58
C ASN A 94 11.24 2.68 1.27
N LEU A 95 10.11 1.97 1.25
CA LEU A 95 10.00 0.64 1.86
C LEU A 95 10.95 -0.34 1.18
N LEU A 96 10.94 -0.41 -0.15
CA LEU A 96 11.85 -1.26 -0.93
C LEU A 96 13.33 -0.95 -0.65
N SER A 97 13.67 0.32 -0.47
CA SER A 97 15.01 0.74 -0.09
C SER A 97 15.40 0.17 1.28
N VAL A 98 14.52 0.28 2.29
CA VAL A 98 14.75 -0.20 3.66
C VAL A 98 14.81 -1.72 3.73
N VAL A 99 13.86 -2.43 3.12
CA VAL A 99 13.80 -3.89 3.21
C VAL A 99 14.80 -4.58 2.28
N GLY A 100 15.34 -3.86 1.30
CA GLY A 100 16.39 -4.32 0.39
C GLY A 100 17.82 -4.04 0.87
N GLN A 101 18.02 -3.44 2.05
CA GLN A 101 19.36 -3.11 2.53
C GLN A 101 20.20 -4.36 2.81
N PRO A 102 21.44 -4.45 2.30
CA PRO A 102 22.38 -5.48 2.70
C PRO A 102 22.78 -5.28 4.17
N GLY A 103 22.89 -6.37 4.94
CA GLY A 103 23.32 -6.32 6.34
C GLY A 103 22.38 -6.98 7.36
N PHE A 104 21.21 -7.46 6.93
CA PHE A 104 20.30 -8.23 7.80
C PHE A 104 20.38 -9.75 7.60
N GLU A 105 21.27 -10.22 6.72
CA GLU A 105 21.46 -11.63 6.38
C GLU A 105 21.67 -12.51 7.63
N GLY A 106 20.90 -13.59 7.74
CA GLY A 106 20.97 -14.52 8.87
C GLY A 106 20.16 -14.14 10.11
N SER A 107 19.71 -12.89 10.25
CA SER A 107 18.85 -12.47 11.38
C SER A 107 17.36 -12.76 11.15
N SER A 108 16.58 -12.92 12.23
CA SER A 108 15.11 -13.03 12.14
C SER A 108 14.50 -11.80 11.46
N ARG A 109 14.99 -10.60 11.80
CA ARG A 109 14.65 -9.33 11.14
C ARG A 109 14.89 -9.41 9.63
N GLY A 110 16.06 -9.87 9.22
CA GLY A 110 16.42 -9.96 7.80
C GLY A 110 15.58 -10.94 7.02
N LYS A 111 15.19 -12.06 7.63
CA LYS A 111 14.24 -13.01 7.01
C LYS A 111 12.90 -12.34 6.73
N ILE A 112 12.37 -11.58 7.69
CA ILE A 112 11.11 -10.84 7.54
C ILE A 112 11.24 -9.76 6.46
N CYS A 113 12.29 -8.91 6.53
CA CYS A 113 12.52 -7.87 5.51
C CYS A 113 12.66 -8.47 4.10
N TYR A 114 13.41 -9.56 3.97
CA TYR A 114 13.57 -10.28 2.70
C TYR A 114 12.24 -10.81 2.17
N ALA A 115 11.42 -11.43 3.04
CA ALA A 115 10.11 -11.93 2.66
C ALA A 115 9.14 -10.80 2.26
N ILE A 116 9.15 -9.67 2.96
CA ILE A 116 8.40 -8.46 2.56
C ILE A 116 8.88 -8.00 1.18
N ASN A 117 10.19 -7.84 0.99
CA ASN A 117 10.76 -7.40 -0.28
C ASN A 117 10.34 -8.31 -1.43
N GLN A 118 10.47 -9.62 -1.27
CA GLN A 118 10.08 -10.60 -2.29
C GLN A 118 8.59 -10.47 -2.65
N CYS A 119 7.70 -10.42 -1.65
CA CYS A 119 6.27 -10.26 -1.90
C CYS A 119 5.96 -8.95 -2.65
N LEU A 120 6.61 -7.85 -2.30
CA LEU A 120 6.42 -6.56 -2.99
C LEU A 120 6.92 -6.59 -4.44
N GLN A 121 8.04 -7.27 -4.71
CA GLN A 121 8.55 -7.44 -6.08
C GLN A 121 7.62 -8.31 -6.93
N ASP A 122 7.06 -9.38 -6.36
CA ASP A 122 6.10 -10.24 -7.04
C ASP A 122 4.82 -9.47 -7.37
N ILE A 123 4.31 -8.65 -6.44
CA ILE A 123 3.16 -7.78 -6.66
C ILE A 123 3.46 -6.75 -7.76
N LEU A 124 4.60 -6.06 -7.71
CA LEU A 124 5.00 -5.11 -8.76
C LEU A 124 5.11 -5.78 -10.13
N THR A 125 5.60 -7.01 -10.18
CA THR A 125 5.69 -7.81 -11.42
C THR A 125 4.29 -8.10 -11.97
N LEU A 126 3.35 -8.51 -11.11
CA LEU A 126 1.96 -8.72 -11.50
C LEU A 126 1.32 -7.42 -12.00
N VAL A 127 1.46 -6.32 -11.26
CA VAL A 127 0.94 -5.00 -11.68
C VAL A 127 1.55 -4.56 -13.00
N ARG A 128 2.83 -4.81 -13.27
CA ARG A 128 3.44 -4.50 -14.57
C ARG A 128 2.75 -5.24 -15.72
N SER A 129 2.38 -6.50 -15.49
CA SER A 129 1.74 -7.33 -16.52
C SER A 129 0.24 -7.05 -16.72
N LYS A 130 -0.47 -6.65 -15.65
CA LYS A 130 -1.93 -6.53 -15.64
C LYS A 130 -2.47 -5.13 -15.36
N GLY A 131 -1.62 -4.17 -15.02
CA GLY A 131 -2.00 -2.84 -14.56
C GLY A 131 -2.77 -1.98 -15.57
N ASN A 132 -2.76 -2.36 -16.85
CA ASN A 132 -3.58 -1.73 -17.89
C ASN A 132 -5.07 -2.03 -17.74
N ASP A 133 -5.44 -3.10 -17.04
CA ASP A 133 -6.83 -3.48 -16.76
C ASP A 133 -7.08 -3.43 -15.25
N VAL A 134 -7.29 -2.22 -14.73
CA VAL A 134 -7.52 -1.99 -13.29
C VAL A 134 -8.79 -2.67 -12.79
N GLY A 135 -9.81 -2.80 -13.65
CA GLY A 135 -11.03 -3.53 -13.31
C GLY A 135 -10.78 -5.00 -13.01
N ARG A 136 -9.82 -5.62 -13.71
CA ARG A 136 -9.36 -6.98 -13.42
C ARG A 136 -8.31 -7.04 -12.32
N LEU A 137 -7.45 -6.03 -12.19
CA LEU A 137 -6.33 -6.04 -11.23
C LEU A 137 -6.79 -6.31 -9.79
N PHE A 138 -7.80 -5.59 -9.30
CA PHE A 138 -8.32 -5.76 -7.94
C PHE A 138 -9.15 -7.04 -7.75
N LYS A 139 -9.58 -7.68 -8.83
CA LYS A 139 -10.34 -8.93 -8.83
C LYS A 139 -9.46 -10.13 -9.19
N ASP A 140 -8.17 -9.89 -9.41
CA ASP A 140 -7.27 -10.92 -9.90
C ASP A 140 -6.97 -11.91 -8.76
N PRO A 141 -7.19 -13.22 -8.97
CA PRO A 141 -6.93 -14.22 -7.94
C PRO A 141 -5.45 -14.25 -7.52
N GLU A 142 -4.53 -14.00 -8.46
CA GLU A 142 -3.10 -13.98 -8.17
C GLU A 142 -2.72 -12.74 -7.35
N MET A 143 -3.32 -11.58 -7.64
CA MET A 143 -3.16 -10.39 -6.80
C MET A 143 -3.63 -10.69 -5.38
N SER A 144 -4.82 -11.27 -5.24
CA SER A 144 -5.38 -11.64 -3.92
C SER A 144 -4.47 -12.61 -3.15
N ARG A 145 -3.89 -13.60 -3.84
CA ARG A 145 -2.93 -14.56 -3.28
C ARG A 145 -1.66 -13.86 -2.78
N LEU A 146 -1.07 -12.99 -3.60
CA LEU A 146 0.15 -12.26 -3.24
C LEU A 146 -0.06 -11.29 -2.07
N LEU A 147 -1.21 -10.62 -2.02
CA LEU A 147 -1.60 -9.75 -0.90
C LEU A 147 -1.77 -10.54 0.40
N ALA A 148 -2.40 -11.71 0.34
CA ALA A 148 -2.55 -12.59 1.49
C ALA A 148 -1.20 -13.10 1.99
N ASN A 149 -0.28 -13.45 1.08
CA ASN A 149 1.09 -13.83 1.43
C ASN A 149 1.80 -12.68 2.14
N LEU A 150 1.77 -11.47 1.59
CA LEU A 150 2.37 -10.29 2.20
C LEU A 150 1.83 -10.04 3.62
N ALA A 151 0.50 -10.09 3.78
CA ALA A 151 -0.15 -9.91 5.07
C ALA A 151 0.18 -11.01 6.11
N SER A 152 0.83 -12.10 5.68
CA SER A 152 1.17 -13.28 6.49
C SER A 152 2.68 -13.47 6.68
N VAL A 153 3.50 -12.48 6.33
CA VAL A 153 4.98 -12.55 6.42
C VAL A 153 5.51 -12.61 7.87
N LEU A 154 4.67 -12.36 8.87
CA LEU A 154 4.99 -12.39 10.31
C LEU A 154 4.32 -13.59 10.98
#